data_AF-A0A7J3C7F6-F1
#
_entry.id   AF-A0A7J3C7F6-F1
#
_cell.length_a   1.000
_cell.length_b   1.000
_cell.length_c   1.000
_cell.angle_alpha   90.00
_cell.angle_beta   90.00
_cell.angle_gamma   90.00
#
_symmetry.space_group_name_H-M   'P 1'
#
loop_
_entity.id
_entity.type
_entity.pdbx_description
1 polymer ?
#
loop_
_entity_poly.entity_id
_entity_poly.type
_entity_poly.pdbx_seq_one_letter_code
_entity_poly.pdbx_strand_id
1 'polypeptide(L)'
;MRRYPCKGEVNLKALQSVMNEIFGNVVIEGESLISNMPGILKVKAFVSGNKEISIETDTSTSSNPDLAVKLYNRFLEKATGYSSKERKRMLSKV
;
A
#
# COMPACT_ATOMS: atom_id res chain seq x y z
N MET A 1 -8.14 8.19 -0.35
CA MET A 1 -7.88 7.25 0.76
C MET A 1 -8.69 5.95 0.68
N ARG A 2 -8.03 4.79 0.77
CA ARG A 2 -8.65 3.45 0.92
C ARG A 2 -8.11 2.79 2.19
N ARG A 3 -8.98 2.16 2.98
CA ARG A 3 -8.59 1.41 4.18
C ARG A 3 -8.57 -0.08 3.86
N TYR A 4 -7.55 -0.77 4.35
CA TYR A 4 -7.41 -2.21 4.18
C TYR A 4 -7.16 -2.88 5.54
N PRO A 5 -7.92 -3.93 5.86
CA PRO A 5 -7.60 -4.77 7.00
C PRO A 5 -6.34 -5.59 6.70
N CYS A 6 -5.56 -5.86 7.74
CA CYS A 6 -4.33 -6.64 7.68
C CYS A 6 -4.50 -7.93 8.48
N LYS A 7 -3.85 -8.99 8.01
CA LYS A 7 -3.95 -10.34 8.60
C LYS A 7 -3.15 -10.42 9.92
N GLY A 8 -2.07 -9.65 10.02
CA GLY A 8 -1.22 -9.52 11.21
C GLY A 8 -1.28 -8.13 11.84
N GLU A 9 -0.59 -7.98 12.97
CA GLU A 9 -0.33 -6.67 13.57
C GLU A 9 0.53 -5.84 12.62
N VAL A 10 0.09 -4.63 12.34
CA VAL A 10 0.82 -3.74 11.44
C VAL A 10 1.58 -2.71 12.26
N ASN A 11 2.89 -2.74 12.10
CA ASN A 11 3.76 -1.71 12.62
C ASN A 11 4.27 -0.82 11.48
N LEU A 12 4.43 0.47 11.76
CA LEU A 12 4.96 1.45 10.82
C LEU A 12 6.33 1.02 10.27
N LYS A 13 7.17 0.41 11.11
CA LYS A 13 8.48 -0.14 10.73
C LYS A 13 8.39 -1.32 9.74
N ALA A 14 7.41 -2.21 9.93
CA ALA A 14 7.18 -3.32 9.01
C ALA A 14 6.65 -2.82 7.66
N LEU A 15 5.70 -1.88 7.69
CA LEU A 15 5.16 -1.22 6.51
C LEU A 15 6.24 -0.47 5.73
N GLN A 16 7.13 0.24 6.42
CA GLN A 16 8.28 0.92 5.84
C GLN A 16 9.22 -0.05 5.12
N SER A 17 9.54 -1.19 5.74
CA SER A 17 10.38 -2.22 5.11
C SER A 17 9.77 -2.74 3.81
N VAL A 18 8.46 -3.02 3.82
CA VAL A 18 7.73 -3.48 2.62
C VAL A 18 7.70 -2.39 1.54
N MET A 19 7.46 -1.13 1.91
CA MET A 19 7.49 -0.01 0.97
C MET A 19 8.88 0.16 0.35
N ASN A 20 9.93 0.09 1.17
CA ASN A 20 11.30 0.24 0.69
C ASN A 20 11.71 -0.94 -0.22
N GLU A 21 11.30 -2.16 0.09
CA GLU A 21 11.60 -3.34 -0.75
C GLU A 21 10.91 -3.27 -2.13
N ILE A 22 9.71 -2.70 -2.20
CA ILE A 22 8.90 -2.68 -3.44
C ILE A 22 9.14 -1.41 -4.26
N PHE A 23 9.21 -0.27 -3.59
CA PHE A 23 9.34 1.03 -4.23
C PHE A 23 10.78 1.55 -4.24
N GLY A 24 11.69 0.98 -3.43
CA GLY A 24 13.09 1.43 -3.31
C GLY A 24 13.29 2.78 -2.62
N ASN A 25 12.18 3.46 -2.31
CA ASN A 25 12.13 4.81 -1.78
C ASN A 25 11.00 4.87 -0.75
N VAL A 26 11.27 5.42 0.43
CA VAL A 26 10.25 5.74 1.42
C VAL A 26 10.68 6.97 2.19
N VAL A 27 9.78 7.94 2.28
CA VAL A 27 9.92 9.18 3.02
C VAL A 27 8.95 9.12 4.18
N ILE A 28 9.44 9.36 5.40
CA ILE A 28 8.59 9.41 6.58
C ILE A 28 8.15 10.87 6.77
N GLU A 29 6.85 11.13 6.69
CA GLU A 29 6.23 12.40 7.08
C GLU A 29 5.37 12.18 8.32
N GLY A 30 5.95 12.41 9.49
CA GLY A 30 5.29 12.17 10.78
C GLY A 30 4.95 10.69 10.96
N GLU A 31 3.65 10.37 10.93
CA GLU A 31 3.11 9.02 11.06
C GLU A 31 2.74 8.37 9.72
N SER A 32 3.02 9.08 8.61
CA SER A 32 2.75 8.60 7.26
C SER A 32 4.03 8.25 6.51
N LEU A 33 4.00 7.15 5.78
CA LEU A 33 5.05 6.71 4.88
C LEU A 33 4.66 7.08 3.45
N ILE A 34 5.50 7.85 2.78
CA ILE A 34 5.29 8.33 1.43
C ILE A 34 6.35 7.72 0.54
N SER A 35 5.92 6.92 -0.44
CA SER A 35 6.79 6.43 -1.51
C SER A 35 6.41 7.09 -2.82
N ASN A 36 7.43 7.47 -3.58
CA ASN A 36 7.26 8.00 -4.92
C ASN A 36 7.88 7.04 -5.92
N MET A 37 7.07 6.52 -6.84
CA MET A 37 7.59 5.74 -7.97
C MET A 37 7.95 6.66 -9.14
N PRO A 38 9.10 6.43 -9.80
CA PRO A 38 9.48 7.21 -10.96
C PRO A 38 8.44 7.08 -12.07
N GLY A 39 7.81 8.21 -12.43
CA GLY A 39 6.93 8.37 -13.59
C GLY A 39 5.52 7.78 -13.48
N ILE A 40 5.05 7.43 -12.27
CA ILE A 40 3.82 6.63 -12.15
C ILE A 40 2.85 7.00 -11.01
N LEU A 41 3.30 7.00 -9.75
CA LEU A 41 2.39 6.98 -8.59
C LEU A 41 3.04 7.50 -7.31
N LYS A 42 2.36 8.41 -6.60
CA LYS A 42 2.66 8.68 -5.17
C LYS A 42 1.79 7.79 -4.30
N VAL A 43 2.40 7.02 -3.41
CA VAL A 43 1.72 6.15 -2.45
C VAL A 43 1.99 6.68 -1.06
N LYS A 44 0.95 7.14 -0.37
CA LYS A 44 0.98 7.50 1.04
C LYS A 44 0.30 6.39 1.83
N ALA A 45 1.04 5.70 2.69
CA ALA A 45 0.53 4.65 3.55
C ALA A 45 0.75 5.02 5.01
N PHE A 46 -0.24 4.82 5.86
CA PHE A 46 -0.14 5.03 7.30
C PHE A 46 -0.94 3.98 8.05
N VAL A 47 -0.49 3.68 9.27
CA VAL A 47 -1.17 2.72 10.14
C VAL A 47 -2.31 3.46 10.83
N SER A 48 -3.54 3.01 10.62
CA SER A 48 -4.72 3.66 11.18
C SER A 48 -5.29 2.91 12.38
N GLY A 49 -4.87 1.67 12.60
CA GLY A 49 -5.26 0.83 13.73
C GLY A 49 -4.35 -0.39 13.85
N ASN A 50 -4.57 -1.21 14.89
CA ASN A 50 -3.67 -2.33 15.23
C ASN A 50 -3.54 -3.38 14.11
N LYS A 51 -4.57 -3.51 13.26
CA LYS A 51 -4.61 -4.41 12.10
C LYS A 51 -5.20 -3.71 10.87
N GLU A 52 -5.05 -2.40 10.77
CA GLU A 52 -5.64 -1.62 9.68
C GLU A 52 -4.66 -0.59 9.14
N ILE A 53 -4.51 -0.57 7.82
CA ILE A 53 -3.72 0.43 7.12
C ILE A 53 -4.58 1.27 6.20
N SER A 54 -4.23 2.54 6.13
CA SER A 54 -4.83 3.50 5.23
C SER A 54 -3.82 3.82 4.15
N ILE A 55 -4.23 3.64 2.90
CA ILE A 55 -3.39 3.88 1.75
C ILE A 55 -4.08 4.88 0.83
N GLU A 56 -3.34 5.89 0.44
CA GLU A 56 -3.71 6.89 -0.53
C GLU A 56 -2.74 6.83 -1.70
N THR A 57 -3.29 6.77 -2.90
CA THR A 57 -2.50 6.68 -4.13
C THR A 57 -2.93 7.77 -5.07
N ASP A 58 -1.96 8.53 -5.56
CA ASP A 58 -2.16 9.51 -6.61
C ASP A 58 -1.67 8.93 -7.95
N THR A 59 -2.60 8.79 -8.91
CA THR A 59 -2.38 8.23 -10.26
C THR A 59 -2.24 9.31 -11.33
N SER A 60 -2.27 10.59 -10.96
CA SER A 60 -2.36 11.70 -11.91
C SER A 60 -1.14 11.81 -12.83
N THR A 61 -0.02 11.20 -12.46
CA THR A 61 1.26 11.22 -13.19
C THR A 61 1.62 9.88 -13.84
N SER A 62 0.65 8.98 -13.97
CA SER A 62 0.86 7.61 -14.48
C SER A 62 1.15 7.54 -15.98
N SER A 63 2.42 7.42 -16.36
CA SER A 63 2.80 7.06 -17.75
C SER A 63 2.59 5.57 -18.08
N ASN A 64 2.50 4.69 -17.07
CA ASN A 64 2.32 3.23 -17.24
C ASN A 64 1.33 2.66 -16.20
N PRO A 65 0.00 2.75 -16.45
CA PRO A 65 -1.01 2.35 -15.48
C PRO A 65 -0.97 0.84 -15.15
N ASP A 66 -0.60 0.00 -16.11
CA ASP A 66 -0.57 -1.46 -15.94
C ASP A 66 0.50 -1.90 -14.92
N LEU A 67 1.68 -1.28 -14.99
CA LEU A 67 2.78 -1.52 -14.05
C LEU A 67 2.45 -0.97 -12.66
N ALA A 68 1.81 0.21 -12.60
CA ALA A 68 1.34 0.82 -11.36
C ALA A 68 0.42 -0.13 -10.58
N VAL A 69 -0.57 -0.71 -11.28
CA VAL A 69 -1.55 -1.62 -10.68
C VAL A 69 -0.87 -2.90 -10.19
N LYS A 70 0.09 -3.45 -10.92
CA LYS A 70 0.84 -4.65 -10.49
C LYS A 70 1.67 -4.41 -9.23
N LEU A 71 2.43 -3.31 -9.18
CA LEU A 71 3.24 -2.95 -8.02
C LEU A 71 2.36 -2.63 -6.82
N TYR A 72 1.26 -1.89 -7.02
CA TYR A 72 0.31 -1.60 -5.97
C TYR A 72 -0.34 -2.85 -5.38
N ASN A 73 -0.76 -3.81 -6.22
CA ASN A 73 -1.29 -5.09 -5.75
C ASN A 73 -0.26 -5.89 -4.96
N ARG A 74 0.99 -5.94 -5.44
CA ARG A 74 2.10 -6.62 -4.74
C ARG A 74 2.42 -5.96 -3.40
N PHE A 75 2.41 -4.63 -3.35
CA PHE A 75 2.57 -3.85 -2.13
C PHE A 75 1.50 -4.16 -1.11
N LEU A 76 0.23 -4.04 -1.51
CA LEU A 76 -0.86 -4.39 -0.63
C LEU A 76 -0.74 -5.84 -0.14
N GLU A 77 -0.32 -6.78 -1.00
CA GLU A 77 -0.26 -8.20 -0.65
C GLU A 77 0.79 -8.47 0.42
N LYS A 78 1.97 -7.85 0.33
CA LYS A 78 2.97 -7.90 1.40
C LYS A 78 2.58 -7.09 2.64
N ALA A 79 1.98 -5.92 2.48
CA ALA A 79 1.64 -5.02 3.59
C ALA A 79 0.45 -5.55 4.42
N THR A 80 -0.55 -6.13 3.76
CA THR A 80 -1.77 -6.62 4.41
C THR A 80 -1.73 -8.12 4.70
N GLY A 81 -0.90 -8.88 3.99
CA GLY A 81 -0.87 -10.35 4.05
C GLY A 81 -2.10 -11.02 3.40
N TYR A 82 -3.00 -10.25 2.79
CA TYR A 82 -4.12 -10.78 2.00
C TYR A 82 -3.75 -10.84 0.54
N SER A 83 -3.96 -11.99 -0.10
CA SER A 83 -3.82 -12.08 -1.54
C SER A 83 -4.94 -11.33 -2.26
N SER A 84 -4.66 -10.91 -3.50
CA SER A 84 -5.64 -10.25 -4.38
C SER A 84 -6.99 -11.00 -4.46
N LYS A 85 -6.97 -12.34 -4.40
CA LYS A 85 -8.18 -13.18 -4.33
C LYS A 85 -8.92 -13.09 -3.00
N GLU A 86 -8.21 -13.04 -1.87
CA GLU A 86 -8.81 -12.88 -0.54
C GLU A 86 -9.48 -11.51 -0.42
N ARG A 87 -8.82 -10.43 -0.89
CA ARG A 87 -9.44 -9.09 -0.91
C ARG A 87 -10.69 -9.03 -1.77
N LYS A 88 -10.68 -9.65 -2.95
CA LYS A 88 -11.87 -9.72 -3.82
C LYS A 88 -13.03 -10.43 -3.13
N ARG A 89 -12.77 -11.49 -2.34
CA ARG A 89 -13.78 -12.18 -1.53
C ARG A 89 -14.32 -11.32 -0.40
N MET A 90 -13.48 -10.53 0.27
CA MET A 90 -13.93 -9.59 1.31
C MET A 90 -14.78 -8.45 0.73
N LEU A 91 -14.42 -7.95 -0.47
CA LEU A 91 -15.20 -6.96 -1.22
C LEU A 91 -16.52 -7.50 -1.78
N SER A 92 -16.60 -8.80 -2.09
CA SER A 92 -17.80 -9.42 -2.67
C SER A 92 -18.81 -9.90 -1.63
N LYS A 93 -18.60 -9.63 -0.34
CA LYS A 93 -19.53 -10.01 0.73
C LYS A 93 -20.51 -8.88 1.10
N VAL A 94 -20.79 -7.99 0.14
CA VAL A 94 -21.77 -6.90 0.23
C VAL A 94 -22.99 -7.28 -0.59
#